data_AF-A0A2V1CTD2-F1
#
_entry.id   AF-A0A2V1CTD2-F1
#
_cell.length_a   1.000
_cell.length_b   1.000
_cell.length_c   1.000
_cell.angle_alpha   90.00
_cell.angle_beta   90.00
_cell.angle_gamma   90.00
#
_symmetry.space_group_name_H-M   'P 1'
#
loop_
_entity.id
_entity.type
_entity.pdbx_description
1 polymer ?
#
loop_
_entity_poly.entity_id
_entity_poly.type
_entity_poly.pdbx_seq_one_letter_code
_entity_poly.pdbx_strand_id
1 'polypeptide(L)' 'MPIDHTSLPVQNLEASKAFYTEILKPLAYGIFMEFPGNALGYAPKGGRSDCT' A
#
# COMPACT_ATOMS: atom_id res chain seq x y z
N MET A 1 6.74 12.70 -15.93
CA MET A 1 5.73 11.67 -15.63
C MET A 1 5.74 11.45 -14.13
N PRO A 2 4.59 11.58 -13.44
CA PRO A 2 4.50 11.21 -12.02
C PRO A 2 4.65 9.70 -11.85
N ILE A 3 5.14 9.29 -10.68
CA ILE A 3 5.20 7.87 -10.28
C ILE A 3 3.78 7.43 -9.92
N ASP A 4 3.27 6.38 -10.56
CA ASP A 4 1.94 5.82 -10.28
C ASP A 4 1.95 4.94 -9.02
N HIS A 5 2.91 4.02 -8.94
CA HIS A 5 3.13 3.17 -7.76
C HIS A 5 4.56 2.62 -7.76
N THR A 6 4.97 2.02 -6.64
CA THR A 6 6.19 1.24 -6.52
C THR A 6 5.90 -0.04 -5.73
N SER A 7 6.65 -1.10 -6.01
CA SER A 7 6.53 -2.38 -5.32
C SER A 7 7.87 -2.76 -4.70
N LEU A 8 7.83 -3.26 -3.48
CA LEU A 8 9.02 -3.63 -2.72
C LEU A 8 8.87 -5.10 -2.28
N PRO A 9 9.79 -5.99 -2.68
CA PRO A 9 9.80 -7.35 -2.16
C PRO A 9 10.19 -7.32 -0.68
N VAL A 10 9.46 -8.08 0.13
CA VAL A 10 9.69 -8.18 1.57
C VAL A 10 9.91 -9.63 1.96
N GLN A 11 10.70 -9.87 3.02
CA GLN A 11 10.99 -11.23 3.49
C GLN A 11 9.78 -11.86 4.20
N ASN A 12 8.97 -11.07 4.91
CA ASN A 12 7.77 -11.52 5.60
C ASN A 12 6.63 -10.51 5.37
N LEU A 13 5.57 -10.98 4.70
CA LEU A 13 4.42 -10.13 4.35
C LEU A 13 3.64 -9.67 5.58
N GLU A 14 3.40 -10.57 6.53
CA GLU A 14 2.57 -10.28 7.71
C GLU A 14 3.23 -9.24 8.61
N ALA A 15 4.53 -9.40 8.88
CA ALA A 15 5.32 -8.43 9.63
C ALA A 15 5.37 -7.07 8.91
N SER A 16 5.55 -7.08 7.59
CA SER A 16 5.57 -5.86 6.78
C SER A 16 4.21 -5.18 6.75
N LYS A 17 3.11 -5.93 6.67
CA LYS A 17 1.74 -5.43 6.73
C LYS A 17 1.50 -4.69 8.05
N ALA A 18 1.86 -5.29 9.18
CA ALA A 18 1.71 -4.64 10.48
C ALA A 18 2.51 -3.33 10.55
N PHE A 19 3.78 -3.37 10.11
CA PHE A 19 4.67 -2.21 10.10
C PHE A 19 4.15 -1.05 9.24
N TYR A 20 3.84 -1.33 7.96
CA TYR A 20 3.39 -0.29 7.03
C TYR A 20 2.01 0.23 7.39
N THR A 21 1.12 -0.59 7.95
CA THR A 21 -0.21 -0.13 8.41
C THR A 21 -0.07 0.91 9.53
N GLU A 22 0.82 0.70 10.50
CA GLU A 22 1.01 1.65 11.61
C GLU A 22 1.67 2.95 11.15
N ILE A 23 2.72 2.87 10.33
CA ILE A 23 3.49 4.05 9.92
C ILE A 23 2.77 4.90 8.88
N LEU A 24 1.95 4.29 8.04
CA LEU A 24 1.21 5.00 6.99
C LEU A 24 -0.11 5.61 7.50
N LYS A 25 -0.56 5.22 8.70
CA LYS A 25 -1.79 5.72 9.33
C LYS A 25 -1.87 7.25 9.47
N PRO A 26 -0.81 7.98 9.91
CA PRO A 26 -0.84 9.44 10.01
C PRO A 26 -0.97 10.14 8.65
N LEU A 27 -0.60 9.46 7.57
CA LEU A 27 -0.73 9.96 6.19
C LEU A 27 -2.10 9.64 5.58
N ALA A 28 -3.02 9.05 6.36
CA ALA A 28 -4.31 8.55 5.91
C ALA A 28 -4.20 7.50 4.77
N TYR A 29 -3.11 6.74 4.75
CA TYR A 29 -2.93 5.60 3.85
C TYR A 29 -3.46 4.32 4.52
N GLY A 30 -4.04 3.45 3.71
CA GLY A 30 -4.57 2.16 4.14
C GLY A 30 -4.40 1.10 3.07
N ILE A 31 -4.80 -0.13 3.38
CA ILE A 31 -4.80 -1.24 2.41
C ILE A 31 -5.83 -0.90 1.34
N PHE A 32 -5.33 -0.73 0.12
CA PHE A 32 -6.15 -0.42 -1.06
C PHE A 32 -6.53 -1.68 -1.83
N MET A 33 -5.60 -2.64 -1.92
CA MET A 33 -5.80 -3.86 -2.68
C MET A 33 -4.99 -5.00 -2.06
N GLU A 34 -5.62 -6.16 -1.91
CA GLU A 34 -4.94 -7.42 -1.62
C GLU A 34 -4.88 -8.23 -2.91
N PHE A 35 -3.67 -8.62 -3.32
CA PHE A 35 -3.45 -9.39 -4.54
C PHE A 35 -3.32 -10.88 -4.19
N PRO A 36 -3.93 -11.78 -4.98
CA PRO A 36 -3.71 -13.20 -4.82
C PRO A 36 -2.22 -13.52 -5.05
N GLY A 37 -1.57 -14.14 -4.07
CA GLY A 37 -0.13 -14.47 -4.13
C GLY A 37 0.77 -13.68 -3.18
N ASN A 38 0.28 -13.29 -2.00
CA ASN A 38 1.08 -12.65 -0.94
C ASN A 38 1.58 -11.22 -1.26
N ALA A 39 0.77 -10.40 -1.93
CA ALA A 39 1.07 -8.98 -2.12
C ALA A 39 -0.10 -8.10 -1.69
N LEU A 40 0.21 -6.89 -1.20
CA LEU A 40 -0.77 -5.91 -0.76
C LEU A 40 -0.29 -4.50 -1.12
N GLY A 41 -1.23 -3.67 -1.58
CA GLY A 41 -0.98 -2.29 -1.98
C GLY A 41 -1.55 -1.31 -0.97
N TYR A 42 -0.79 -0.25 -0.68
CA TYR A 42 -1.26 0.87 0.13
C TYR A 42 -1.56 2.08 -0.77
N ALA A 43 -2.65 2.79 -0.47
CA ALA A 43 -3.00 4.04 -1.13
C ALA A 43 -3.63 5.04 -0.13
N PRO A 44 -3.58 6.35 -0.40
CA PRO A 44 -4.25 7.34 0.42
C PRO A 44 -5.78 7.20 0.35
N LYS A 45 -6.45 7.68 1.39
CA LYS A 45 -7.92 7.76 1.47
C LYS A 45 -8.45 8.62 0.31
N GLY A 46 -9.07 7.97 -0.67
CA GLY A 46 -9.51 8.61 -1.93
C GLY A 46 -9.35 7.72 -3.16
N GLY A 47 -8.58 6.63 -3.04
CA GLY A 47 -8.40 5.65 -4.11
C GLY A 47 -7.29 6.06 -5.07
N ARG A 48 -7.38 5.53 -6.29
CA ARG A 48 -6.40 5.75 -7.36
C ARG A 48 -6.43 7.24 -7.78
N SER A 49 -5.30 7.93 -7.72
CA SER A 49 -5.19 9.37 -8.05
C SER A 49 -5.45 9.68 -9.53
N ASP A 50 -5.49 8.67 -10.39
CA ASP A 50 -5.77 8.73 -11.82
C ASP A 50 -7.26 8.56 -12.19
N CYS A 51 -8.15 8.38 -11.20
CA CYS A 51 -9.60 8.23 -11.41
C CYS A 51 -10.39 9.54 -11.21
N THR A 52 -9.74 10.71 -11.27
CA THR A 52 -10.36 12.05 -11.14
C THR A 52 -10.08 12.92 -12.34
#